data_AF-A0A660T5Y8-F1
#
_entry.id   AF-A0A660T5Y8-F1
#
_cell.length_a   1.000
_cell.length_b   1.000
_cell.length_c   1.000
_cell.angle_alpha   90.00
_cell.angle_beta   90.00
_cell.angle_gamma   90.00
#
_symmetry.space_group_name_H-M   'P 1'
#
loop_
_entity.id
_entity.type
_entity.pdbx_description
1 polymer ?
#
loop_
_entity_poly.entity_id
_entity_poly.type
_entity_poly.pdbx_seq_one_letter_code
_entity_poly.pdbx_strand_id
1 'polypeptide(L)'
;MSDKAEKIRIGLFIFILFSSLFYIFYRISLDKEDVPYTKKGVLNYQPLVFSENGKILLKGEWEFYWDHFYFPQDFIIGNEYSLPGREFIDFPQSWEKIYSRSQTNQTNSSFGYAT
;
A
#
# COMPACT_ATOMS: atom_id res chain seq x y z
N MET A 1 43.86 -16.19 -38.03
CA MET A 1 43.06 -15.02 -37.58
C MET A 1 41.63 -15.39 -37.12
N SER A 2 41.04 -16.48 -37.61
CA SER A 2 39.66 -16.91 -37.27
C SER A 2 39.43 -17.26 -35.77
N ASP A 3 40.29 -18.08 -35.16
CA ASP A 3 40.13 -18.54 -33.76
C ASP A 3 40.05 -17.42 -32.72
N LYS A 4 40.76 -16.31 -32.94
CA LYS A 4 40.73 -15.16 -32.02
C LYS A 4 39.36 -14.48 -32.05
N ALA A 5 38.76 -14.35 -33.23
CA ALA A 5 37.44 -13.73 -33.38
C ALA A 5 36.33 -14.60 -32.77
N GLU A 6 36.45 -15.93 -32.88
CA GLU A 6 35.49 -16.86 -32.28
C GLU A 6 35.51 -16.83 -30.75
N LYS A 7 36.71 -16.84 -30.15
CA LYS A 7 36.88 -16.71 -28.69
C LYS A 7 36.32 -15.39 -28.15
N ILE A 8 36.48 -14.30 -28.91
CA ILE A 8 35.91 -12.99 -28.55
C ILE A 8 34.38 -13.03 -28.59
N ARG A 9 33.77 -13.64 -29.62
CA ARG A 9 32.31 -13.77 -29.73
C ARG A 9 31.71 -14.60 -28.59
N ILE A 10 32.34 -15.73 -28.25
CA ILE A 10 31.92 -16.57 -27.12
C ILE A 10 32.03 -15.80 -25.80
N GLY A 11 33.14 -15.08 -25.60
CA GLY A 11 33.32 -14.25 -24.41
C GLY A 11 32.24 -13.16 -24.26
N LEU A 12 31.90 -12.47 -25.35
CA LEU A 12 30.83 -11.47 -25.35
C LEU A 12 29.46 -12.09 -25.03
N PHE A 13 29.17 -13.25 -25.60
CA PHE A 13 27.91 -13.95 -25.34
C PHE A 13 27.77 -14.34 -23.85
N ILE A 14 28.83 -14.88 -23.25
CA ILE A 14 28.86 -15.22 -21.83
C ILE A 14 28.69 -13.96 -20.96
N PHE A 15 29.36 -12.86 -21.32
CA PHE A 15 29.24 -11.60 -20.59
C PHE A 15 27.81 -11.06 -20.61
N ILE A 16 27.14 -11.10 -21.77
CA ILE A 16 25.75 -10.66 -21.91
C ILE A 16 24.81 -11.56 -21.09
N LEU A 17 25.01 -12.88 -21.12
CA LEU A 17 24.25 -13.83 -20.31
C LEU A 17 24.43 -13.57 -18.81
N PHE A 18 25.66 -13.31 -18.37
CA PHE A 18 25.93 -13.04 -16.97
C PHE A 18 25.31 -11.71 -16.53
N SER A 19 25.42 -10.67 -17.36
CA SER A 19 24.82 -9.36 -17.09
C SER A 19 23.29 -9.43 -17.05
N SER A 20 22.65 -10.23 -17.90
CA SER A 20 21.19 -10.38 -17.91
C SER A 20 20.70 -11.15 -16.68
N LEU A 21 21.40 -12.22 -16.30
CA LEU A 21 21.11 -12.96 -15.07
C LEU A 21 21.29 -12.09 -13.82
N PHE A 22 22.37 -11.29 -13.78
CA PHE A 22 22.60 -10.35 -12.69
C PHE A 22 21.49 -9.29 -12.62
N TYR A 23 21.05 -8.75 -13.75
CA TYR A 23 19.94 -7.79 -13.81
C TYR A 23 18.63 -8.40 -13.30
N ILE A 24 18.30 -9.63 -13.71
CA ILE A 24 17.10 -10.33 -13.24
C ILE A 24 17.18 -10.58 -11.72
N PHE A 25 18.33 -11.05 -11.23
CA PHE A 25 18.54 -11.29 -9.80
C PHE A 25 18.42 -10.00 -8.97
N TYR A 26 18.99 -8.90 -9.46
CA TYR A 26 18.87 -7.59 -8.84
C TYR A 26 17.41 -7.13 -8.76
N ARG A 27 16.63 -7.32 -9.83
CA ARG A 27 15.19 -6.99 -9.85
C ARG A 27 14.39 -7.83 -8.85
N ILE A 28 14.66 -9.13 -8.76
CA ILE A 28 13.97 -10.02 -7.80
C ILE A 28 14.30 -9.62 -6.34
N SER A 29 15.53 -9.19 -6.08
CA SER A 29 15.96 -8.80 -4.73
C SER A 29 15.36 -7.47 -4.25
N LEU A 30 14.92 -6.60 -5.16
CA LEU A 30 14.29 -5.31 -4.84
C LEU A 30 12.80 -5.44 -4.49
N ASP A 31 12.11 -6.49 -4.93
CA ASP A 31 10.65 -6.59 -4.91
C ASP A 31 10.07 -7.20 -3.62
N LYS A 32 10.82 -7.18 -2.52
CA LYS A 32 10.37 -7.73 -1.21
C LYS A 32 10.36 -6.66 -0.12
N GLU A 33 9.55 -5.63 -0.30
CA GLU A 33 8.96 -4.95 0.85
C GLU A 33 7.56 -5.55 1.06
N ASP A 34 7.44 -6.40 2.07
CA ASP A 34 6.14 -6.89 2.55
C ASP A 34 5.46 -5.73 3.29
N VAL A 35 4.91 -4.78 2.53
CA VAL A 35 4.31 -3.56 3.10
C VAL A 35 3.11 -3.98 3.95
N PRO A 36 3.10 -3.67 5.24
CA PRO A 36 2.05 -4.13 6.13
C PRO A 36 0.71 -3.49 5.72
N TYR A 37 -0.34 -4.32 5.65
CA TYR A 37 -1.69 -3.90 5.30
C TYR A 37 -2.54 -3.74 6.56
N THR A 38 -3.10 -2.55 6.75
CA THR A 38 -4.00 -2.24 7.86
C THR A 38 -5.34 -2.94 7.66
N LYS A 39 -5.86 -3.62 8.69
CA LYS A 39 -7.22 -4.19 8.67
C LYS A 39 -8.03 -3.57 9.79
N LYS A 40 -9.15 -2.94 9.46
CA LYS A 40 -10.00 -2.20 10.40
C LYS A 40 -9.21 -1.26 11.33
N GLY A 41 -8.32 -0.44 10.78
CA GLY A 41 -7.47 0.48 11.55
C GLY A 41 -6.34 -0.19 12.34
N VAL A 42 -6.26 -1.52 12.39
CA VAL A 42 -5.19 -2.24 13.09
C VAL A 42 -4.05 -2.55 12.12
N LEU A 43 -2.92 -1.91 12.35
CA LEU A 43 -1.70 -2.17 11.62
C LEU A 43 -0.81 -3.14 12.42
N ASN A 44 -0.74 -4.39 11.96
CA ASN A 44 0.08 -5.40 12.61
C ASN A 44 1.53 -5.30 12.13
N TYR A 45 2.37 -4.72 12.98
CA TYR A 45 3.81 -4.65 12.79
C TYR A 45 4.49 -5.83 13.49
N GLN A 46 4.37 -7.03 12.92
CA GLN A 46 5.38 -8.05 13.22
C GLN A 46 6.74 -7.59 12.66
N PRO A 47 7.88 -8.01 13.24
CA PRO A 47 9.11 -7.21 13.33
C PRO A 47 9.94 -7.12 12.04
N LEU A 48 9.31 -7.26 10.87
CA LEU A 48 9.97 -7.04 9.60
C LEU A 48 10.26 -5.55 9.43
N VAL A 49 11.47 -5.20 9.88
CA VAL A 49 12.36 -4.19 9.32
C VAL A 49 11.67 -2.83 9.18
N PHE A 50 11.81 -2.00 10.22
CA PHE A 50 12.00 -0.57 9.98
C PHE A 50 13.14 -0.47 8.96
N SER A 51 12.79 -0.37 7.68
CA SER A 51 13.79 -0.18 6.63
C SER A 51 14.58 1.06 6.99
N GLU A 52 15.84 1.12 6.56
CA GLU A 52 16.83 2.13 6.94
C GLU A 52 16.36 3.60 6.74
N ASN A 53 15.18 3.80 6.16
CA ASN A 53 14.52 5.08 5.91
C ASN A 53 13.32 5.40 6.82
N GLY A 54 12.91 4.52 7.75
CA GLY A 54 11.90 4.81 8.79
C GLY A 54 10.49 5.18 8.29
N LYS A 55 10.17 4.92 7.02
CA LYS A 55 8.88 5.26 6.42
C LYS A 55 7.93 4.08 6.55
N ILE A 56 6.73 4.35 7.05
CA ILE A 56 5.64 3.38 7.12
C ILE A 56 4.53 3.86 6.19
N LEU A 57 4.10 2.99 5.29
CA LEU A 57 2.93 3.22 4.45
C LEU A 57 1.68 2.80 5.22
N LEU A 58 0.74 3.73 5.41
CA LEU A 58 -0.54 3.47 6.08
C LEU A 58 -1.57 2.81 5.15
N LYS A 59 -1.12 1.91 4.27
CA LYS A 59 -2.00 1.27 3.31
C LYS A 59 -2.95 0.31 4.03
N GLY A 60 -4.24 0.36 3.72
CA GLY A 60 -5.21 -0.61 4.22
C GLY A 60 -6.59 -0.02 4.53
N GLU A 61 -7.35 -0.76 5.32
CA GLU A 61 -8.71 -0.39 5.73
C GLU A 61 -8.69 0.57 6.92
N TRP A 62 -9.29 1.74 6.76
CA TRP A 62 -9.41 2.78 7.79
C TRP A 62 -10.86 3.20 7.99
N GLU A 63 -11.14 3.73 9.17
CA GLU A 63 -12.46 4.25 9.51
C GLU A 63 -12.70 5.59 8.84
N PHE A 64 -13.88 5.73 8.26
CA PHE A 64 -14.34 6.95 7.64
C PHE A 64 -15.78 7.23 8.07
N TYR A 65 -16.08 8.51 8.29
CA TYR A 65 -17.35 8.99 8.77
C TYR A 65 -17.86 10.08 7.83
N TRP A 66 -18.85 9.75 7.00
CA TRP A 66 -19.49 10.72 6.12
C TRP A 66 -20.35 11.69 6.92
N ASP A 67 -20.21 12.99 6.68
CA ASP A 67 -21.01 14.06 7.30
C ASP A 67 -21.02 14.11 8.85
N HIS A 68 -20.19 13.30 9.52
CA HIS A 68 -20.13 13.22 10.99
C HIS A 68 -18.71 13.52 11.48
N PHE A 69 -18.59 14.54 12.33
CA PHE A 69 -17.37 14.86 13.06
C PHE A 69 -17.49 14.36 14.50
N TYR A 70 -16.60 13.47 14.91
CA TYR A 70 -16.59 12.90 16.26
C TYR A 70 -15.40 13.42 17.07
N PHE A 71 -15.65 13.72 18.34
CA PHE A 71 -14.63 14.05 19.32
C PHE A 71 -14.15 12.79 20.03
N PRO A 72 -12.92 12.78 20.61
CA PRO A 72 -12.40 11.62 21.34
C PRO A 72 -13.35 11.05 22.41
N GLN A 73 -14.17 11.90 23.03
CA GLN A 73 -15.15 11.50 24.05
C GLN A 73 -16.30 10.66 23.49
N ASP A 74 -16.66 10.84 22.21
CA ASP A 74 -17.76 10.10 21.57
C ASP A 74 -17.43 8.61 21.44
N PHE A 75 -16.15 8.27 21.32
CA PHE A 75 -15.64 6.89 21.27
C PHE A 75 -15.65 6.20 22.65
N ILE A 76 -15.73 6.96 23.74
CA ILE A 76 -15.74 6.42 25.12
C ILE A 76 -17.17 6.07 25.57
N ILE A 77 -18.16 6.85 25.12
CA ILE A 77 -19.54 6.79 25.62
C ILE A 77 -20.44 5.93 24.70
N GLY A 78 -20.11 5.84 23.42
CA GLY A 78 -20.78 4.94 22.48
C GLY A 78 -20.20 3.53 22.51
N ASN A 79 -21.01 2.54 22.13
CA ASN A 79 -20.44 1.33 21.58
C ASN A 79 -19.67 1.77 20.31
N GLU A 80 -18.34 1.68 20.31
CA GLU A 80 -17.44 2.02 19.19
C GLU A 80 -17.95 1.46 17.83
N TYR A 81 -18.72 0.38 17.88
CA TYR A 81 -19.33 -0.27 16.72
C TYR A 81 -20.61 0.38 16.18
N SER A 82 -21.19 1.40 16.82
CA SER A 82 -22.50 1.97 16.47
C SER A 82 -22.49 3.45 16.11
N LEU A 83 -21.32 4.07 15.88
CA LEU A 83 -21.28 5.45 15.41
C LEU A 83 -21.95 5.57 14.02
N PRO A 84 -22.94 6.45 13.85
CA PRO A 84 -23.56 6.70 12.55
C PRO A 84 -22.54 7.05 11.46
N GLY A 85 -22.75 6.54 10.26
CA GLY A 85 -21.91 6.84 9.11
C GLY A 85 -20.51 6.20 9.13
N ARG A 86 -20.20 5.31 10.08
CA ARG A 86 -18.92 4.57 10.10
C ARG A 86 -18.83 3.60 8.93
N GLU A 87 -17.81 3.76 8.12
CA GLU A 87 -17.43 2.87 7.02
C GLU A 87 -15.95 2.51 7.11
N PHE A 88 -15.58 1.32 6.62
CA PHE A 88 -14.18 0.96 6.39
C PHE A 88 -13.84 1.15 4.92
N ILE A 89 -12.81 1.95 4.64
CA ILE A 89 -12.40 2.30 3.28
C ILE A 89 -10.94 1.94 3.07
N ASP A 90 -10.59 1.56 1.83
CA ASP A 90 -9.20 1.37 1.46
C ASP A 90 -8.50 2.73 1.30
N PHE A 91 -7.38 2.91 1.99
CA PHE A 91 -6.53 4.09 1.92
C PHE A 91 -5.11 3.69 1.45
N PRO A 92 -4.41 4.56 0.68
CA PRO A 92 -4.91 5.79 0.08
C PRO A 92 -5.83 5.53 -1.13
N GLN A 93 -6.94 6.26 -1.22
CA GLN A 93 -7.86 6.26 -2.36
C GLN A 93 -8.54 7.63 -2.50
N SER A 94 -9.01 7.96 -3.71
CA SER A 94 -9.83 9.15 -3.95
C SER A 94 -11.17 9.04 -3.22
N TRP A 95 -11.51 10.08 -2.46
CA TRP A 95 -12.78 10.21 -1.73
C TRP A 95 -14.00 10.24 -2.66
N GLU A 96 -13.86 10.79 -3.87
CA GLU A 96 -14.93 10.83 -4.87
C GLU A 96 -15.39 9.42 -5.29
N LYS A 97 -14.44 8.49 -5.41
CA LYS A 97 -14.72 7.09 -5.76
C LYS A 97 -15.44 6.35 -4.63
N ILE A 98 -15.17 6.72 -3.38
CA ILE A 98 -15.81 6.13 -2.20
C ILE A 98 -17.23 6.67 -2.07
N TYR A 99 -17.40 7.98 -2.21
CA TYR A 99 -18.69 8.66 -2.14
C TYR A 99 -19.74 8.10 -3.12
N SER A 100 -19.31 7.77 -4.35
CA SER A 100 -20.21 7.19 -5.35
C SER A 100 -20.73 5.79 -4.97
N ARG A 101 -20.09 5.10 -4.01
CA ARG A 101 -20.47 3.76 -3.53
C ARG A 101 -21.43 3.82 -2.33
N SER A 102 -21.32 4.81 -1.45
CA SER A 102 -22.16 4.94 -0.23
C SER A 102 -23.54 5.59 -0.50
N GLN A 103 -23.69 6.25 -1.65
CA GLN A 103 -24.90 6.95 -2.10
C GLN A 103 -26.05 6.04 -2.59
N THR A 104 -26.48 5.06 -1.79
CA THR A 104 -27.78 4.41 -2.05
C THR A 104 -28.97 5.21 -1.54
N ASN A 105 -28.83 6.24 -0.68
CA ASN A 105 -29.98 7.06 -0.21
C ASN A 105 -29.71 8.41 0.52
N GLN A 106 -28.52 9.04 0.55
CA GLN A 106 -28.31 10.30 1.30
C GLN A 106 -27.40 11.36 0.64
N THR A 107 -27.67 12.62 1.01
CA THR A 107 -27.43 13.94 0.39
C THR A 107 -26.03 14.30 -0.19
N ASN A 108 -26.04 15.33 -1.07
CA ASN A 108 -24.99 15.89 -1.95
C ASN A 108 -23.65 16.39 -1.32
N SER A 109 -23.21 15.87 -0.17
CA SER A 109 -21.98 16.30 0.50
C SER A 109 -20.83 15.32 0.27
N SER A 110 -19.74 15.76 -0.37
CA SER A 110 -18.50 14.98 -0.48
C SER A 110 -17.58 15.14 0.74
N PHE A 111 -18.09 15.69 1.85
CA PHE A 111 -17.33 15.93 3.07
C PHE A 111 -17.41 14.74 4.03
N GLY A 112 -16.27 14.41 4.64
CA GLY A 112 -16.20 13.40 5.68
C GLY A 112 -14.88 13.45 6.44
N TYR A 113 -14.80 12.66 7.50
CA TYR A 113 -13.70 12.66 8.45
C TYR A 113 -13.16 11.25 8.62
N ALA A 114 -11.86 11.12 8.87
CA ALA A 114 -11.19 9.85 9.09
C ALA A 114 -10.44 9.88 10.42
N THR A 115 -10.35 8.72 11.07
CA THR A 115 -9.56 8.51 12.28
C THR A 115 -8.66 7.28 12.16
#